data_AF-A0A927S2T8-F1
#
_entry.id   AF-A0A927S2T8-F1
#
_cell.length_a   1.000
_cell.length_b   1.000
_cell.length_c   1.000
_cell.angle_alpha   90.00
_cell.angle_beta   90.00
_cell.angle_gamma   90.00
#
_symmetry.space_group_name_H-M   'P 1'
#
loop_
_entity.id
_entity.type
_entity.pdbx_description
1 polymer ?
#
loop_
_entity_poly.entity_id
_entity_poly.type
_entity_poly.pdbx_seq_one_letter_code
_entity_poly.pdbx_strand_id
1 'polypeptide(L)'
;MANEKKRKASAPPKGFNARKKANKYRPLTDKEKKMIMIGLGAVVVIVLLIAIFYDDGSLPIKKGAVVTDGAQQMLSYAYDEETGLVAEEPSEFEEDVLNTNWIVTNLGTTKKPKYFKLGEVEVPDGYYRRQETNKRKQESDFMFYEAGENADEKSYVYVSGMKGAYDDNAKNTLGYLSQYNTSNDVSEIISAKIGGYDANYYYYTATDTDEDDPDITYYAQSVNCYLNAGRNRTICVMAFVRAESEEDYMDENELLAKIEAIAQCIKIEE
;
A
#
# COMPACT_ATOMS: atom_id res chain seq x y z
N MET A 1 52.01 75.11 -0.27
CA MET A 1 52.60 73.75 -0.37
C MET A 1 52.74 73.21 1.05
N ALA A 2 51.89 72.24 1.38
CA ALA A 2 51.82 71.61 2.69
C ALA A 2 52.93 70.56 2.83
N ASN A 3 53.63 70.57 3.96
CA ASN A 3 54.65 69.56 4.30
C ASN A 3 54.13 68.73 5.48
N GLU A 4 53.84 67.46 5.20
CA GLU A 4 53.33 66.45 6.13
C GLU A 4 54.32 66.17 7.27
N LYS A 5 53.92 66.44 8.51
CA LYS A 5 54.59 65.92 9.70
C LYS A 5 54.06 64.52 10.00
N LYS A 6 54.89 63.50 9.74
CA LYS A 6 54.69 62.10 10.13
C LYS A 6 54.38 61.99 11.63
N ARG A 7 53.16 61.56 11.97
CA ARG A 7 52.77 61.19 13.35
C ARG A 7 53.36 59.82 13.67
N LYS A 8 54.11 59.74 14.77
CA LYS A 8 54.70 58.50 15.31
C LYS A 8 53.58 57.60 15.85
N ALA A 9 53.58 56.34 15.42
CA ALA A 9 52.69 55.29 15.91
C ALA A 9 52.94 55.04 17.40
N SER A 10 51.88 55.13 18.21
CA SER A 10 51.90 54.73 19.61
C SER A 10 51.96 53.21 19.72
N ALA A 11 52.93 52.70 20.46
CA ALA A 11 53.06 51.28 20.78
C ALA A 11 51.80 50.75 21.51
N PRO A 12 51.39 49.50 21.25
CA PRO A 12 50.18 48.93 21.83
C PRO A 12 50.36 48.63 23.34
N PRO A 13 49.29 48.70 24.14
CA PRO A 13 49.35 48.41 25.56
C PRO A 13 49.71 46.93 25.81
N LYS A 14 50.79 46.72 26.58
CA LYS A 14 51.15 45.42 27.17
C LYS A 14 49.99 44.94 28.05
N GLY A 15 49.36 43.82 27.70
CA GLY A 15 48.56 43.06 28.67
C GLY A 15 47.30 42.37 28.19
N PHE A 16 46.80 42.61 26.98
CA PHE A 16 45.59 41.92 26.51
C PHE A 16 45.90 40.57 25.85
N ASN A 17 46.38 39.61 26.64
CA ASN A 17 46.37 38.20 26.28
C ASN A 17 44.94 37.66 26.37
N ALA A 18 44.09 37.97 25.40
CA ALA A 18 42.88 37.21 25.15
C ALA A 18 43.22 35.86 24.51
N ARG A 19 44.05 35.03 25.19
CA ARG A 19 44.08 33.61 24.91
C ARG A 19 42.75 33.06 25.38
N LYS A 20 41.82 32.87 24.44
CA LYS A 20 40.66 31.98 24.60
C LYS A 20 41.13 30.75 25.36
N LYS A 21 40.62 30.53 26.58
CA LYS A 21 40.83 29.29 27.31
C LYS A 21 40.24 28.19 26.43
N ALA A 22 41.09 27.46 25.73
CA ALA A 22 40.69 26.18 25.17
C ALA A 22 40.23 25.35 26.36
N ASN A 23 38.94 24.99 26.39
CA ASN A 23 38.42 24.02 27.34
C ASN A 23 39.26 22.76 27.20
N LYS A 24 40.26 22.59 28.07
CA LYS A 24 41.03 21.35 28.16
C LYS A 24 40.07 20.34 28.75
N TYR A 25 39.46 19.53 27.88
CA TYR A 25 38.70 18.36 28.29
C TYR A 25 39.55 17.59 29.32
N ARG A 26 38.99 17.38 30.51
CA ARG A 26 39.63 16.55 31.53
C ARG A 26 39.78 15.15 30.92
N PRO A 27 40.97 14.52 31.03
CA PRO A 27 41.13 13.15 30.57
C PRO A 27 40.17 12.25 31.33
N LEU A 28 39.39 11.46 30.58
CA LEU A 28 38.46 10.47 31.13
C LEU A 28 39.22 9.52 32.06
N THR A 29 38.66 9.29 33.24
CA THR A 29 39.15 8.29 34.18
C THR A 29 38.91 6.89 33.62
N ASP A 30 39.71 5.90 34.04
CA ASP A 30 39.58 4.54 33.52
C ASP A 30 38.21 3.90 33.83
N LYS A 31 37.55 4.33 34.91
CA LYS A 31 36.16 3.96 35.20
C LYS A 31 35.19 4.53 34.17
N GLU A 32 35.32 5.81 33.80
CA GLU A 32 34.48 6.44 32.77
C GLU A 32 34.72 5.80 31.40
N LYS A 33 35.97 5.49 31.04
CA LYS A 33 36.29 4.77 29.80
C LYS A 33 35.65 3.37 29.76
N LYS A 34 35.72 2.62 30.87
CA LYS A 34 35.07 1.30 30.99
C LYS A 34 33.55 1.40 30.87
N MET A 35 32.91 2.39 31.51
CA MET A 35 31.47 2.62 31.40
C MET A 35 31.04 2.97 29.98
N ILE A 36 31.81 3.82 29.28
CA ILE A 36 31.58 4.16 27.88
C ILE A 36 31.70 2.92 26.99
N MET A 37 32.74 2.09 27.19
CA MET A 37 32.93 0.83 26.45
C MET A 37 31.79 -0.16 26.68
N ILE A 38 31.33 -0.32 27.93
CA ILE A 38 30.20 -1.19 28.26
C ILE A 38 28.91 -0.66 27.61
N GLY A 39 28.68 0.66 27.68
CA GLY A 39 27.55 1.31 27.02
C GLY A 39 27.55 1.11 25.50
N LEU A 40 28.72 1.27 24.86
CA LEU A 40 28.87 1.00 23.42
C LEU A 40 28.62 -0.48 23.09
N GLY A 41 29.16 -1.39 23.90
CA GLY A 41 28.93 -2.82 23.75
C GLY A 41 27.44 -3.18 23.85
N ALA A 42 26.73 -2.62 24.82
CA ALA A 42 25.30 -2.82 24.98
C ALA A 42 24.49 -2.29 23.79
N VAL A 43 24.84 -1.11 23.25
CA VAL A 43 24.18 -0.57 22.04
C VAL A 43 24.41 -1.47 20.84
N VAL A 44 25.63 -1.96 20.62
CA VAL A 44 25.93 -2.89 19.51
C VAL A 44 25.13 -4.17 19.64
N VAL A 45 25.03 -4.74 20.84
CA VAL A 45 24.21 -5.93 21.10
C VAL A 45 22.73 -5.66 20.82
N ILE A 46 22.19 -4.51 21.25
CA ILE A 46 20.80 -4.14 20.97
C ILE A 46 20.55 -4.02 19.45
N VAL A 47 21.45 -3.36 18.72
CA VAL A 47 21.35 -3.24 17.25
C VAL A 47 21.41 -4.61 16.58
N LEU A 48 22.27 -5.51 17.04
CA LEU A 48 22.34 -6.88 16.52
C LEU A 48 21.08 -7.68 16.83
N LEU A 49 20.52 -7.55 18.05
CA LEU A 49 19.27 -8.21 18.42
C LEU A 49 18.10 -7.70 17.57
N ILE A 50 18.02 -6.38 17.33
CA ILE A 50 17.04 -5.82 16.39
C ILE A 50 17.29 -6.37 14.99
N ALA A 51 18.52 -6.37 14.48
CA ALA A 51 18.79 -6.89 13.13
C ALA A 51 18.45 -8.39 12.95
N ILE A 52 18.57 -9.21 14.01
CA ILE A 52 18.31 -10.65 13.97
C ILE A 52 16.82 -10.97 14.19
N PHE A 53 16.17 -10.26 15.11
CA PHE A 53 14.79 -10.57 15.53
C PHE A 53 13.74 -9.59 15.02
N TYR A 54 14.13 -8.57 14.24
CA TYR A 54 13.17 -7.64 13.64
C TYR A 54 12.48 -8.29 12.46
N ASP A 55 11.27 -8.76 12.71
CA ASP A 55 10.28 -9.06 11.70
C ASP A 55 9.42 -7.81 11.49
N ASP A 56 9.50 -7.20 10.30
CA ASP A 56 8.64 -6.06 9.96
C ASP A 56 7.21 -6.51 9.59
N GLY A 57 6.95 -7.82 9.56
CA GLY A 57 5.73 -8.45 9.08
C GLY A 57 5.72 -8.66 7.57
N SER A 58 6.85 -8.47 6.88
CA SER A 58 6.92 -8.74 5.45
C SER A 58 7.01 -10.24 5.19
N LEU A 59 6.28 -10.69 4.18
CA LEU A 59 6.30 -12.07 3.75
C LEU A 59 7.70 -12.39 3.18
N PRO A 60 8.28 -13.55 3.53
CA PRO A 60 9.60 -13.94 3.06
C PRO A 60 9.64 -14.08 1.54
N ILE A 61 10.71 -13.56 0.92
CA ILE A 61 10.94 -13.60 -0.52
C ILE A 61 12.18 -14.47 -0.83
N LYS A 62 12.04 -15.48 -1.69
CA LYS A 62 13.14 -16.31 -2.18
C LYS A 62 13.16 -16.27 -3.70
N LYS A 63 14.32 -15.94 -4.30
CA LYS A 63 14.48 -15.80 -5.77
C LYS A 63 13.44 -14.90 -6.45
N GLY A 64 12.92 -13.89 -5.74
CA GLY A 64 11.93 -12.94 -6.26
C GLY A 64 10.47 -13.35 -6.10
N ALA A 65 10.17 -14.50 -5.50
CA ALA A 65 8.82 -14.97 -5.20
C ALA A 65 8.55 -15.01 -3.69
N VAL A 66 7.31 -14.78 -3.29
CA VAL A 66 6.87 -14.92 -1.90
C VAL A 66 6.78 -16.42 -1.55
N VAL A 67 7.35 -16.84 -0.43
CA VAL A 67 7.39 -18.25 -0.01
C VAL A 67 6.70 -18.44 1.34
N THR A 68 5.39 -18.63 1.31
CA THR A 68 4.58 -18.96 2.50
C THR A 68 3.46 -19.91 2.10
N ASP A 69 2.91 -20.69 3.02
CA ASP A 69 1.82 -21.65 2.70
C ASP A 69 0.64 -20.96 1.99
N GLY A 70 0.27 -19.74 2.40
CA GLY A 70 -0.80 -18.96 1.77
C GLY A 70 -0.41 -18.27 0.45
N ALA A 71 0.87 -17.95 0.25
CA ALA A 71 1.38 -17.37 -1.01
C ALA A 71 1.81 -18.42 -2.04
N GLN A 72 2.15 -19.63 -1.60
CA GLN A 72 2.36 -20.79 -2.47
C GLN A 72 1.06 -21.14 -3.21
N GLN A 73 -0.10 -20.87 -2.59
CA GLN A 73 -1.42 -20.99 -3.21
C GLN A 73 -1.80 -19.80 -4.12
N MET A 74 -1.07 -18.68 -4.07
CA MET A 74 -1.22 -17.60 -5.07
C MET A 74 -0.48 -17.91 -6.37
N LEU A 75 0.34 -18.95 -6.37
CA LEU A 75 1.30 -19.21 -7.40
C LEU A 75 1.19 -20.66 -7.84
N SER A 76 0.71 -20.83 -9.05
CA SER A 76 1.33 -21.61 -10.12
C SER A 76 2.87 -21.75 -10.17
N TYR A 77 3.61 -21.14 -9.24
CA TYR A 77 5.05 -20.96 -9.26
C TYR A 77 5.66 -21.34 -7.91
N ALA A 78 5.06 -22.31 -7.20
CA ALA A 78 5.67 -22.90 -6.02
C ALA A 78 7.14 -23.23 -6.34
N TYR A 79 8.03 -22.62 -5.57
CA TYR A 79 9.45 -22.90 -5.65
C TYR A 79 9.68 -24.25 -4.97
N ASP A 80 9.99 -25.26 -5.78
CA ASP A 80 10.37 -26.56 -5.25
C ASP A 80 11.77 -26.42 -4.61
N GLU A 81 11.85 -26.65 -3.31
CA GLU A 81 13.12 -26.55 -2.57
C GLU A 81 14.11 -27.67 -2.94
N GLU A 82 13.63 -28.83 -3.36
CA GLU A 82 14.46 -29.97 -3.75
C GLU A 82 15.03 -29.80 -5.15
N THR A 83 14.21 -29.34 -6.11
CA THR A 83 14.64 -29.22 -7.51
C THR A 83 15.16 -27.83 -7.87
N GLY A 84 14.82 -26.81 -7.08
CA GLY A 84 15.19 -25.42 -7.33
C GLY A 84 14.51 -24.79 -8.53
N LEU A 85 13.49 -25.46 -9.07
CA LEU A 85 12.68 -25.04 -10.20
C LEU A 85 11.44 -24.29 -9.72
N VAL A 86 10.92 -23.47 -10.63
CA VAL A 86 9.62 -22.81 -10.47
C VAL A 86 8.60 -23.72 -11.12
N ALA A 87 7.49 -24.04 -10.43
CA ALA A 87 6.41 -24.82 -11.00
C ALA A 87 5.92 -24.24 -12.34
N GLU A 88 5.51 -25.12 -13.26
CA GLU A 88 4.92 -24.71 -14.54
C GLU A 88 3.56 -24.05 -14.31
N GLU A 89 3.22 -23.11 -15.19
CA GLU A 89 1.95 -22.40 -15.14
C GLU A 89 0.80 -23.41 -15.32
N PRO A 90 -0.11 -23.57 -14.33
CA PRO A 90 -1.31 -24.35 -14.44
C PRO A 90 -2.13 -23.71 -15.55
N SER A 91 -2.79 -24.54 -16.33
CA SER A 91 -3.70 -24.03 -17.36
C SER A 91 -4.80 -23.20 -16.68
N GLU A 92 -5.34 -22.18 -17.37
CA GLU A 92 -6.47 -21.35 -16.90
C GLU A 92 -7.72 -22.17 -16.50
N PHE A 93 -7.72 -23.48 -16.76
CA PHE A 93 -8.78 -24.44 -16.48
C PHE A 93 -8.52 -25.37 -15.29
N GLU A 94 -7.37 -25.28 -14.62
CA GLU A 94 -7.11 -26.02 -13.38
C GLU A 94 -7.57 -25.19 -12.17
N GLU A 95 -8.85 -25.35 -11.81
CA GLU A 95 -9.58 -24.59 -10.76
C GLU A 95 -8.91 -24.58 -9.37
N ASP A 96 -8.02 -25.54 -9.07
CA ASP A 96 -7.49 -25.76 -7.72
C ASP A 96 -6.21 -24.96 -7.37
N VAL A 97 -5.60 -24.23 -8.31
CA VAL A 97 -4.21 -23.72 -8.14
C VAL A 97 -4.12 -22.25 -7.65
N LEU A 98 -5.25 -21.54 -7.49
CA LEU A 98 -5.26 -20.12 -7.09
C LEU A 98 -6.23 -19.82 -5.93
N ASN A 99 -6.27 -20.68 -4.91
CA ASN A 99 -7.30 -20.63 -3.86
C ASN A 99 -6.85 -19.97 -2.54
N THR A 100 -5.94 -18.98 -2.60
CA THR A 100 -5.68 -18.18 -1.40
C THR A 100 -6.87 -17.27 -1.07
N ASN A 101 -7.02 -16.86 0.18
CA ASN A 101 -7.91 -15.77 0.60
C ASN A 101 -7.12 -14.55 1.08
N TRP A 102 -5.79 -14.54 0.95
CA TRP A 102 -4.93 -13.48 1.46
C TRP A 102 -4.94 -12.25 0.56
N ILE A 103 -5.16 -11.08 1.16
CA ILE A 103 -4.98 -9.78 0.51
C ILE A 103 -3.52 -9.37 0.68
N VAL A 104 -2.71 -9.52 -0.37
CA VAL A 104 -1.27 -9.26 -0.39
C VAL A 104 -0.92 -8.02 -1.22
N THR A 105 -0.11 -7.13 -0.65
CA THR A 105 0.28 -5.86 -1.29
C THR A 105 1.77 -5.59 -1.15
N ASN A 106 2.38 -5.00 -2.20
CA ASN A 106 3.74 -4.49 -2.14
C ASN A 106 3.80 -3.12 -1.46
N LEU A 107 4.23 -3.08 -0.20
CA LEU A 107 4.47 -1.82 0.50
C LEU A 107 5.88 -1.25 0.27
N GLY A 108 6.74 -2.00 -0.44
CA GLY A 108 8.10 -1.61 -0.79
C GLY A 108 8.18 -0.68 -2.01
N THR A 109 9.12 -0.98 -2.89
CA THR A 109 9.29 -0.33 -4.21
C THR A 109 9.48 -1.42 -5.26
N THR A 110 9.32 -1.11 -6.55
CA THR A 110 9.56 -2.07 -7.63
C THR A 110 10.96 -2.69 -7.60
N LYS A 111 11.99 -1.94 -7.16
CA LYS A 111 13.38 -2.42 -7.06
C LYS A 111 13.69 -3.16 -5.76
N LYS A 112 12.89 -2.95 -4.73
CA LYS A 112 13.03 -3.55 -3.39
C LYS A 112 11.62 -3.88 -2.89
N PRO A 113 10.97 -4.90 -3.48
CA PRO A 113 9.61 -5.24 -3.11
C PRO A 113 9.58 -5.72 -1.66
N LYS A 114 8.50 -5.41 -0.97
CA LYS A 114 8.19 -5.94 0.36
C LYS A 114 6.70 -6.23 0.40
N TYR A 115 6.37 -7.51 0.40
CA TYR A 115 4.99 -7.97 0.39
C TYR A 115 4.48 -8.14 1.80
N PHE A 116 3.26 -7.73 2.05
CA PHE A 116 2.60 -7.86 3.33
C PHE A 116 1.22 -8.46 3.11
N LYS A 117 0.82 -9.35 4.00
CA LYS A 117 -0.59 -9.72 4.14
C LYS A 117 -1.28 -8.59 4.87
N LEU A 118 -2.31 -8.01 4.25
CA LEU A 118 -3.14 -6.96 4.85
C LEU A 118 -4.36 -7.54 5.56
N GLY A 119 -4.80 -8.73 5.12
CA GLY A 119 -5.95 -9.41 5.68
C GLY A 119 -6.30 -10.65 4.87
N GLU A 120 -7.47 -11.19 5.18
CA GLU A 120 -8.11 -12.30 4.46
C GLU A 120 -9.52 -11.90 4.06
N VAL A 121 -10.01 -12.42 2.93
CA VAL A 121 -11.39 -12.22 2.48
C VAL A 121 -12.05 -13.56 2.14
N GLU A 122 -13.09 -13.88 2.89
CA GLU A 122 -13.95 -15.02 2.59
C GLU A 122 -14.94 -14.69 1.48
N VAL A 123 -15.40 -15.70 0.73
CA VAL A 123 -16.45 -15.52 -0.28
C VAL A 123 -17.81 -15.41 0.42
N PRO A 124 -18.53 -14.28 0.30
CA PRO A 124 -19.84 -14.16 0.93
C PRO A 124 -20.90 -15.03 0.24
N ASP A 125 -21.99 -15.32 0.96
CA ASP A 125 -23.13 -16.05 0.42
C ASP A 125 -23.69 -15.33 -0.81
N GLY A 126 -23.99 -16.10 -1.87
CA GLY A 126 -24.52 -15.55 -3.11
C GLY A 126 -23.47 -14.96 -4.05
N TYR A 127 -22.17 -15.11 -3.76
CA TYR A 127 -21.09 -14.71 -4.65
C TYR A 127 -20.24 -15.91 -5.08
N TYR A 128 -19.60 -15.78 -6.24
CA TYR A 128 -18.39 -16.53 -6.57
C TYR A 128 -17.23 -15.57 -6.78
N ARG A 129 -16.01 -16.07 -6.62
CA ARG A 129 -14.79 -15.25 -6.67
C ARG A 129 -13.92 -15.69 -7.82
N ARG A 130 -13.42 -14.72 -8.59
CA ARG A 130 -12.26 -14.86 -9.46
C ARG A 130 -11.08 -14.14 -8.83
N GLN A 131 -9.90 -14.75 -8.91
CA GLN A 131 -8.66 -14.11 -8.49
C GLN A 131 -7.89 -13.66 -9.72
N GLU A 132 -7.64 -12.36 -9.84
CA GLU A 132 -6.67 -11.85 -10.81
C GLU A 132 -5.32 -11.74 -10.10
N THR A 133 -4.41 -12.66 -10.41
CA THR A 133 -3.01 -12.43 -10.08
C THR A 133 -2.37 -11.62 -11.20
N ASN A 134 -2.03 -10.36 -10.93
CA ASN A 134 -1.09 -9.67 -11.80
C ASN A 134 0.27 -10.39 -11.69
N LYS A 135 0.54 -11.29 -12.64
CA LYS A 135 1.65 -12.26 -12.65
C LYS A 135 3.03 -11.65 -12.37
N ARG A 136 3.19 -10.33 -12.58
CA ARG A 136 4.45 -9.62 -12.35
C ARG A 136 4.62 -9.04 -10.93
N LYS A 137 3.54 -8.96 -10.15
CA LYS A 137 3.53 -8.17 -8.93
C LYS A 137 3.36 -8.95 -7.63
N GLN A 138 3.10 -10.27 -7.62
CA GLN A 138 2.93 -11.04 -6.36
C GLN A 138 1.89 -10.39 -5.39
N GLU A 139 1.00 -9.59 -5.95
CA GLU A 139 -0.12 -8.93 -5.29
C GLU A 139 -1.38 -9.72 -5.65
N SER A 140 -2.36 -9.70 -4.75
CA SER A 140 -3.64 -10.37 -4.95
C SER A 140 -4.74 -9.36 -5.18
N ASP A 141 -5.49 -9.56 -6.25
CA ASP A 141 -6.72 -8.86 -6.50
C ASP A 141 -7.86 -9.88 -6.63
N PHE A 142 -9.00 -9.59 -6.02
CA PHE A 142 -10.16 -10.45 -6.03
C PHE A 142 -11.35 -9.75 -6.68
N MET A 143 -12.03 -10.45 -7.59
CA MET A 143 -13.29 -10.01 -8.18
C MET A 143 -14.39 -10.94 -7.72
N PHE A 144 -15.42 -10.38 -7.10
CA PHE A 144 -16.60 -11.09 -6.61
C PHE A 144 -17.77 -10.77 -7.53
N TYR A 145 -18.36 -11.82 -8.08
CA TYR A 145 -19.53 -11.74 -8.95
C TYR A 145 -20.70 -12.38 -8.23
N GLU A 146 -21.90 -11.85 -8.44
CA GLU A 146 -23.11 -12.50 -7.93
C GLU A 146 -23.27 -13.87 -8.57
N ALA A 147 -23.76 -14.85 -7.80
CA ALA A 147 -24.05 -16.18 -8.28
C ALA A 147 -25.54 -16.34 -8.60
N GLY A 148 -25.86 -17.06 -9.67
CA GLY A 148 -27.23 -17.41 -10.03
C GLY A 148 -27.56 -17.14 -11.51
N GLU A 149 -28.77 -17.53 -11.93
CA GLU A 149 -29.21 -17.43 -13.33
C GLU A 149 -29.30 -15.98 -13.85
N ASN A 150 -29.40 -14.99 -12.96
CA ASN A 150 -29.49 -13.57 -13.30
C ASN A 150 -28.20 -12.80 -12.98
N ALA A 151 -27.08 -13.50 -12.77
CA ALA A 151 -25.81 -12.85 -12.51
C ALA A 151 -25.32 -12.06 -13.73
N ASP A 152 -25.04 -10.78 -13.54
CA ASP A 152 -24.37 -9.97 -14.55
C ASP A 152 -22.85 -10.12 -14.42
N GLU A 153 -22.23 -10.78 -15.39
CA GLU A 153 -20.77 -10.96 -15.41
C GLU A 153 -20.01 -9.64 -15.65
N LYS A 154 -20.69 -8.56 -16.04
CA LYS A 154 -20.08 -7.24 -16.26
C LYS A 154 -20.08 -6.37 -14.99
N SER A 155 -20.75 -6.83 -13.94
CA SER A 155 -20.84 -6.15 -12.65
C SER A 155 -20.14 -6.99 -11.58
N TYR A 156 -19.30 -6.36 -10.77
CA TYR A 156 -18.48 -7.07 -9.78
C TYR A 156 -18.10 -6.18 -8.61
N VAL A 157 -17.74 -6.82 -7.50
CA VAL A 157 -17.02 -6.16 -6.41
C VAL A 157 -15.55 -6.56 -6.45
N TYR A 158 -14.67 -5.59 -6.57
CA TYR A 158 -13.22 -5.75 -6.58
C TYR A 158 -12.64 -5.47 -5.21
N VAL A 159 -11.71 -6.31 -4.76
CA VAL A 159 -10.95 -6.15 -3.52
C VAL A 159 -9.47 -6.17 -3.82
N SER A 160 -8.75 -5.15 -3.36
CA SER A 160 -7.29 -5.09 -3.46
C SER A 160 -6.69 -4.31 -2.30
N GLY A 161 -5.47 -4.65 -1.93
CA GLY A 161 -4.73 -3.91 -0.91
C GLY A 161 -3.90 -2.78 -1.52
N MET A 162 -3.79 -1.67 -0.79
CA MET A 162 -3.09 -0.46 -1.23
C MET A 162 -2.13 0.06 -0.16
N LYS A 163 -1.02 0.64 -0.63
CA LYS A 163 -0.09 1.40 0.21
C LYS A 163 -0.65 2.80 0.46
N GLY A 164 -0.56 3.29 1.70
CA GLY A 164 -1.00 4.62 2.08
C GLY A 164 -2.24 4.61 2.97
N ALA A 165 -2.54 5.77 3.55
CA ALA A 165 -3.72 5.97 4.38
C ALA A 165 -4.99 6.02 3.51
N TYR A 166 -6.10 5.54 4.07
CA TYR A 166 -7.35 5.38 3.34
C TYR A 166 -7.97 6.72 2.90
N ASP A 167 -7.70 7.82 3.61
CA ASP A 167 -8.10 9.17 3.24
C ASP A 167 -7.27 9.76 2.09
N ASP A 168 -5.97 9.50 2.08
CA ASP A 168 -5.10 9.90 0.97
C ASP A 168 -5.41 9.07 -0.28
N ASN A 169 -5.64 7.76 -0.14
CA ASN A 169 -5.97 6.90 -1.26
C ASN A 169 -7.27 7.32 -1.94
N ALA A 170 -8.34 7.61 -1.18
CA ALA A 170 -9.60 8.09 -1.73
C ALA A 170 -9.44 9.40 -2.54
N LYS A 171 -8.64 10.36 -2.04
CA LYS A 171 -8.39 11.63 -2.74
C LYS A 171 -7.56 11.42 -4.00
N ASN A 172 -6.52 10.59 -3.91
CA ASN A 172 -5.61 10.35 -5.03
C ASN A 172 -6.33 9.66 -6.18
N THR A 173 -7.09 8.58 -5.90
CA THR A 173 -7.84 7.83 -6.92
C THR A 173 -8.92 8.68 -7.56
N LEU A 174 -9.65 9.47 -6.76
CA LEU A 174 -10.63 10.43 -7.27
C LEU A 174 -10.01 11.39 -8.29
N GLY A 175 -8.80 11.88 -8.02
CA GLY A 175 -8.07 12.79 -8.92
C GLY A 175 -7.66 12.19 -10.27
N TYR A 176 -7.74 10.87 -10.44
CA TYR A 176 -7.45 10.18 -11.69
C TYR A 176 -8.70 9.91 -12.56
N LEU A 177 -9.93 10.04 -12.03
CA LEU A 177 -11.15 9.65 -12.76
C LEU A 177 -11.30 10.37 -14.11
N SER A 178 -11.01 11.67 -14.15
CA SER A 178 -11.11 12.47 -15.39
C SER A 178 -10.06 12.15 -16.45
N GLN A 179 -9.03 11.35 -16.11
CA GLN A 179 -8.00 10.91 -17.06
C GLN A 179 -8.42 9.66 -17.82
N TYR A 180 -9.38 8.89 -17.29
CA TYR A 180 -9.81 7.60 -17.83
C TYR A 180 -11.22 7.60 -18.39
N ASN A 181 -11.96 8.71 -18.26
CA ASN A 181 -13.35 8.78 -18.69
C ASN A 181 -13.61 10.06 -19.47
N THR A 182 -14.37 9.94 -20.55
CA THR A 182 -14.81 11.06 -21.39
C THR A 182 -15.70 12.03 -20.59
N SER A 183 -16.60 11.50 -19.77
CA SER A 183 -17.36 12.28 -18.79
C SER A 183 -17.51 11.52 -17.48
N ASN A 184 -17.69 12.26 -16.37
CA ASN A 184 -17.99 11.69 -15.08
C ASN A 184 -18.80 12.67 -14.23
N ASP A 185 -19.70 12.13 -13.42
CA ASP A 185 -20.33 12.81 -12.29
C ASP A 185 -19.90 12.10 -11.01
N VAL A 186 -19.45 12.87 -10.03
CA VAL A 186 -18.78 12.31 -8.85
C VAL A 186 -19.29 12.97 -7.58
N SER A 187 -19.60 12.16 -6.58
CA SER A 187 -19.95 12.62 -5.25
C SER A 187 -18.76 13.24 -4.53
N GLU A 188 -19.03 13.90 -3.40
CA GLU A 188 -17.98 14.16 -2.42
C GLU A 188 -17.48 12.85 -1.78
N ILE A 189 -16.31 12.93 -1.13
CA ILE A 189 -15.81 11.81 -0.31
C ILE A 189 -16.58 11.80 1.01
N ILE A 190 -17.20 10.65 1.30
CA ILE A 190 -18.01 10.42 2.49
C ILE A 190 -17.21 9.51 3.45
N SER A 191 -17.16 9.91 4.72
CA SER A 191 -16.58 9.09 5.79
C SER A 191 -17.68 8.30 6.50
N ALA A 192 -17.48 6.99 6.64
CA ALA A 192 -18.46 6.10 7.27
C ALA A 192 -17.78 4.90 7.95
N LYS A 193 -18.59 4.04 8.57
CA LYS A 193 -18.19 2.68 8.94
C LYS A 193 -18.77 1.69 7.94
N ILE A 194 -17.91 0.88 7.34
CA ILE A 194 -18.27 -0.13 6.34
C ILE A 194 -17.62 -1.46 6.76
N GLY A 195 -18.41 -2.52 6.88
CA GLY A 195 -17.95 -3.82 7.39
C GLY A 195 -17.35 -3.74 8.80
N GLY A 196 -17.71 -2.71 9.58
CA GLY A 196 -17.13 -2.43 10.90
C GLY A 196 -15.83 -1.60 10.89
N TYR A 197 -15.24 -1.35 9.73
CA TYR A 197 -14.00 -0.58 9.57
C TYR A 197 -14.28 0.89 9.33
N ASP A 198 -13.39 1.77 9.79
CA ASP A 198 -13.40 3.17 9.36
C ASP A 198 -13.05 3.23 7.88
N ALA A 199 -13.88 3.94 7.10
CA ALA A 199 -13.78 3.97 5.66
C ALA A 199 -14.05 5.36 5.10
N ASN A 200 -13.46 5.62 3.94
CA ASN A 200 -13.86 6.72 3.06
C ASN A 200 -14.33 6.13 1.74
N TYR A 201 -15.42 6.65 1.19
CA TYR A 201 -15.88 6.23 -0.12
C TYR A 201 -16.39 7.42 -0.93
N TYR A 202 -16.48 7.23 -2.24
CA TYR A 202 -17.18 8.12 -3.14
C TYR A 202 -17.89 7.29 -4.21
N TYR A 203 -18.94 7.87 -4.76
CA TYR A 203 -19.71 7.32 -5.86
C TYR A 203 -19.40 8.11 -7.13
N TYR A 204 -19.36 7.43 -8.27
CA TYR A 204 -19.36 8.12 -9.55
C TYR A 204 -20.11 7.35 -10.62
N THR A 205 -20.65 8.11 -11.57
CA THR A 205 -20.99 7.62 -12.90
C THR A 205 -19.96 8.12 -13.88
N ALA A 206 -19.72 7.34 -14.93
CA ALA A 206 -18.83 7.73 -15.99
C ALA A 206 -19.35 7.24 -17.32
N THR A 207 -19.02 8.01 -18.36
CA THR A 207 -19.12 7.53 -19.73
C THR A 207 -17.76 7.54 -20.39
N ASP A 208 -17.55 6.55 -21.23
CA ASP A 208 -16.41 6.51 -22.12
C ASP A 208 -16.84 6.14 -23.53
N THR A 209 -16.16 6.70 -24.51
CA THR A 209 -16.42 6.42 -25.92
C THR A 209 -15.37 5.45 -26.42
N ASP A 210 -15.77 4.43 -27.17
CA ASP A 210 -14.81 3.49 -27.75
C ASP A 210 -13.82 4.22 -28.67
N GLU A 211 -12.52 3.98 -28.49
CA GLU A 211 -11.47 4.65 -29.27
C GLU A 211 -11.50 4.26 -30.75
N ASP A 212 -11.95 3.02 -31.06
CA ASP A 212 -12.02 2.48 -32.40
C ASP A 212 -13.38 2.74 -33.07
N ASP A 213 -14.45 2.94 -32.28
CA ASP A 213 -15.80 3.26 -32.75
C ASP A 213 -16.48 4.36 -31.91
N PRO A 214 -16.38 5.64 -32.33
CA PRO A 214 -16.88 6.75 -31.52
C PRO A 214 -18.41 6.83 -31.39
N ASP A 215 -19.16 6.01 -32.13
CA ASP A 215 -20.61 5.89 -31.99
C ASP A 215 -21.01 4.97 -30.82
N ILE A 216 -20.06 4.21 -30.24
CA ILE A 216 -20.27 3.36 -29.08
C ILE A 216 -19.92 4.14 -27.82
N THR A 217 -20.92 4.33 -26.96
CA THR A 217 -20.76 4.89 -25.62
C THR A 217 -20.94 3.80 -24.58
N TYR A 218 -20.01 3.73 -23.65
CA TYR A 218 -20.04 2.84 -22.50
C TYR A 218 -20.45 3.60 -21.26
N TYR A 219 -21.40 3.04 -20.52
CA TYR A 219 -21.89 3.60 -19.27
C TYR A 219 -21.35 2.77 -18.11
N ALA A 220 -20.76 3.45 -17.14
CA ALA A 220 -20.21 2.83 -15.94
C ALA A 220 -20.70 3.56 -14.69
N GLN A 221 -20.89 2.80 -13.63
CA GLN A 221 -21.24 3.29 -12.31
C GLN A 221 -20.36 2.57 -11.30
N SER A 222 -19.86 3.28 -10.29
CA SER A 222 -19.03 2.66 -9.28
C SER A 222 -19.13 3.35 -7.92
N VAL A 223 -19.00 2.54 -6.87
CA VAL A 223 -18.67 3.01 -5.51
C VAL A 223 -17.28 2.52 -5.18
N ASN A 224 -16.37 3.45 -4.89
CA ASN A 224 -15.01 3.13 -4.49
C ASN A 224 -14.86 3.36 -2.99
N CYS A 225 -14.68 2.29 -2.22
CA CYS A 225 -14.55 2.33 -0.76
C CYS A 225 -13.13 1.98 -0.32
N TYR A 226 -12.59 2.74 0.62
CA TYR A 226 -11.24 2.61 1.13
C TYR A 226 -11.29 2.34 2.63
N LEU A 227 -11.09 1.09 3.02
CA LEU A 227 -11.10 0.63 4.40
C LEU A 227 -9.74 0.88 5.05
N ASN A 228 -9.74 1.40 6.28
CA ASN A 228 -8.54 1.56 7.07
C ASN A 228 -7.96 0.20 7.49
N ALA A 229 -6.79 -0.15 6.95
CA ALA A 229 -6.09 -1.39 7.28
C ALA A 229 -4.91 -1.19 8.27
N GLY A 230 -4.91 -0.08 9.01
CA GLY A 230 -3.87 0.26 9.97
C GLY A 230 -2.50 0.55 9.33
N ARG A 231 -1.55 1.03 10.13
CA ARG A 231 -0.12 1.21 9.74
C ARG A 231 0.10 1.86 8.36
N ASN A 232 -0.73 2.84 7.98
CA ASN A 232 -0.67 3.51 6.67
C ASN A 232 -0.87 2.54 5.48
N ARG A 233 -1.84 1.64 5.62
CA ARG A 233 -2.28 0.64 4.65
C ARG A 233 -3.79 0.78 4.46
N THR A 234 -4.28 0.41 3.29
CA THR A 234 -5.69 0.52 2.92
C THR A 234 -6.11 -0.76 2.21
N ILE A 235 -7.37 -1.17 2.37
CA ILE A 235 -8.00 -2.14 1.48
C ILE A 235 -9.06 -1.38 0.67
N CYS A 236 -8.92 -1.43 -0.65
CA CYS A 236 -9.93 -0.93 -1.59
C CYS A 236 -10.98 -2.02 -1.78
N VAL A 237 -12.24 -1.65 -1.62
CA VAL A 237 -13.41 -2.45 -2.02
C VAL A 237 -14.20 -1.58 -2.99
N MET A 238 -14.36 -2.04 -4.23
CA MET A 238 -14.98 -1.27 -5.31
C MET A 238 -16.12 -2.07 -5.91
N ALA A 239 -17.34 -1.54 -5.92
CA ALA A 239 -18.47 -2.13 -6.60
C ALA A 239 -18.61 -1.42 -7.94
N PHE A 240 -18.42 -2.15 -9.03
CA PHE A 240 -18.48 -1.66 -10.39
C PHE A 240 -19.68 -2.27 -11.11
N VAL A 241 -20.40 -1.43 -11.84
CA VAL A 241 -21.52 -1.82 -12.71
C VAL A 241 -21.28 -1.28 -14.09
N ARG A 242 -21.40 -2.16 -15.09
CA ARG A 242 -21.46 -1.79 -16.50
C ARG A 242 -22.93 -1.70 -16.91
N ALA A 243 -23.34 -0.54 -17.40
CA ALA A 243 -24.72 -0.29 -17.83
C ALA A 243 -24.80 -0.13 -19.35
N GLU A 244 -25.99 -0.34 -19.91
CA GLU A 244 -26.28 -0.03 -21.32
C GLU A 244 -26.69 1.44 -21.50
N SER A 245 -27.25 2.05 -20.46
CA SER A 245 -27.64 3.46 -20.40
C SER A 245 -27.61 4.00 -18.97
N GLU A 246 -27.80 5.31 -18.81
CA GLU A 246 -27.94 5.92 -17.47
C GLU A 246 -29.21 5.47 -16.73
N GLU A 247 -30.25 5.02 -17.45
CA GLU A 247 -31.50 4.52 -16.85
C GLU A 247 -31.31 3.15 -16.18
N ASP A 248 -30.26 2.41 -16.56
CA ASP A 248 -29.92 1.09 -16.03
C ASP A 248 -28.98 1.17 -14.81
N TYR A 249 -28.64 2.37 -14.35
CA TYR A 249 -27.86 2.55 -13.13
C TYR A 249 -28.60 2.02 -11.90
N MET A 250 -27.83 1.41 -11.01
CA MET A 250 -28.31 0.86 -9.76
C MET A 250 -28.49 1.96 -8.70
N ASP A 251 -29.36 1.74 -7.72
CA ASP A 251 -29.44 2.66 -6.57
C ASP A 251 -28.11 2.68 -5.79
N GLU A 252 -27.70 3.86 -5.32
CA GLU A 252 -26.45 4.02 -4.56
C GLU A 252 -26.43 3.12 -3.30
N ASN A 253 -27.57 2.96 -2.62
CA ASN A 253 -27.64 2.12 -1.42
C ASN A 253 -27.49 0.64 -1.75
N GLU A 254 -27.93 0.22 -2.93
CA GLU A 254 -27.73 -1.16 -3.40
C GLU A 254 -26.25 -1.43 -3.70
N LEU A 255 -25.54 -0.49 -4.33
CA LEU A 255 -24.10 -0.59 -4.53
C LEU A 255 -23.32 -0.62 -3.21
N LEU A 256 -23.68 0.26 -2.27
CA LEU A 256 -23.09 0.26 -0.93
C LEU A 256 -23.39 -1.04 -0.18
N ALA A 257 -24.57 -1.63 -0.34
CA ALA A 257 -24.90 -2.92 0.25
C ALA A 257 -24.00 -4.04 -0.30
N LYS A 258 -23.67 -4.03 -1.61
CA LYS A 258 -22.71 -4.97 -2.20
C LYS A 258 -21.30 -4.80 -1.59
N ILE A 259 -20.83 -3.56 -1.44
CA ILE A 259 -19.57 -3.26 -0.74
C ILE A 259 -19.59 -3.81 0.69
N GLU A 260 -20.66 -3.51 1.45
CA GLU A 260 -20.82 -3.92 2.85
C GLU A 260 -20.79 -5.45 2.99
N ALA A 261 -21.48 -6.17 2.09
CA ALA A 261 -21.50 -7.64 2.10
C ALA A 261 -20.10 -8.24 1.95
N ILE A 262 -19.27 -7.71 1.05
CA ILE A 262 -17.87 -8.15 0.91
C ILE A 262 -17.04 -7.70 2.11
N ALA A 263 -17.17 -6.45 2.55
CA ALA A 263 -16.36 -5.87 3.62
C ALA A 263 -16.55 -6.59 4.97
N GLN A 264 -17.75 -7.08 5.27
CA GLN A 264 -18.03 -7.90 6.47
C GLN A 264 -17.29 -9.24 6.49
N CYS A 265 -16.89 -9.74 5.32
CA CYS A 265 -16.12 -10.97 5.17
C CYS A 265 -14.60 -10.73 5.16
N ILE A 266 -14.15 -9.47 5.27
CA ILE A 266 -12.74 -9.12 5.37
C ILE A 266 -12.28 -9.15 6.83
N LYS A 267 -11.16 -9.82 7.07
CA LYS A 267 -10.45 -9.83 8.36
C LYS A 267 -9.09 -9.16 8.17
N ILE A 268 -8.96 -7.93 8.66
CA ILE A 268 -7.70 -7.16 8.58
C ILE A 268 -6.72 -7.63 9.65
N GLU A 269 -5.44 -7.78 9.31
CA GLU A 269 -4.37 -8.05 10.27
C GLU A 269 -3.89 -6.76 10.95
N GLU A 270 -3.82 -6.75 12.30
CA GLU A 270 -3.38 -5.60 13.11
C GLU A 270 -1.85 -5.32 13.08
#